data_AF-A0A183F5X1-F1
#
_entry.id   AF-A0A183F5X1-F1
#
_cell.length_a   1.000
_cell.length_b   1.000
_cell.length_c   1.000
_cell.angle_alpha   90.00
_cell.angle_beta   90.00
_cell.angle_gamma   90.00
#
_symmetry.space_group_name_H-M   'P 1'
#
loop_
_entity.id
_entity.type
_entity.pdbx_description
1 polymer ?
#
loop_
_entity_poly.entity_id
_entity_poly.type
_entity_poly.pdbx_seq_one_letter_code
_entity_poly.pdbx_strand_id
1 'polypeptide(L)'
;MSSEGDPLPLEGLFGQYRFTDVPKLKAIFYAEFDIDIGPVIRFQIPEDQTIVSPERFSAFSAAIIPKDEMLNRLIKLNFRDYKVMGHPIGLKHETWYGRGQLNFNICFVVAKESTIDCMYEPLVQKFAEYLVDLEMTAEEWDA
;
A
#
# COMPACT_ATOMS: atom_id res chain seq x y z
N MET A 1 -41.19 20.63 -7.33
CA MET A 1 -40.21 19.65 -7.83
C MET A 1 -38.88 20.37 -7.88
N SER A 2 -38.18 20.38 -6.75
CA SER A 2 -36.85 20.99 -6.64
C SER A 2 -35.85 19.94 -7.08
N SER A 3 -35.11 20.21 -8.15
CA SER A 3 -33.98 19.39 -8.57
C SER A 3 -32.87 19.51 -7.52
N GLU A 4 -32.55 18.40 -6.87
CA GLU A 4 -31.35 18.24 -6.07
C GLU A 4 -30.14 18.57 -6.97
N GLY A 5 -29.41 19.63 -6.63
CA GLY A 5 -28.20 20.00 -7.33
C GLY A 5 -27.12 18.99 -7.00
N ASP A 6 -26.52 18.41 -8.03
CA ASP A 6 -25.28 17.63 -7.90
C ASP A 6 -24.25 18.46 -7.10
N PRO A 7 -23.53 17.86 -6.15
CA PRO A 7 -22.49 18.57 -5.42
C PRO A 7 -21.44 19.06 -6.43
N LEU A 8 -21.18 20.37 -6.44
CA LEU A 8 -20.13 20.98 -7.24
C LEU A 8 -18.80 20.24 -6.97
N PRO A 9 -18.00 19.90 -8.00
CA PRO A 9 -16.69 19.30 -7.79
C PRO A 9 -15.89 20.21 -6.85
N LEU A 10 -15.24 19.63 -5.85
CA LEU A 10 -14.29 20.34 -5.00
C LEU A 10 -13.16 20.90 -5.88
N GLU A 11 -13.28 22.16 -6.29
CA GLU A 11 -12.26 22.88 -7.06
C GLU A 11 -11.11 23.31 -6.14
N GLY A 12 -10.35 22.32 -5.67
CA GLY A 12 -9.06 22.54 -5.03
C GLY A 12 -7.93 22.47 -6.05
N LEU A 13 -7.08 23.49 -6.10
CA LEU A 13 -5.80 23.49 -6.83
C LEU A 13 -4.67 23.03 -5.91
N PHE A 14 -3.91 22.02 -6.32
CA PHE A 14 -2.64 21.63 -5.70
C PHE A 14 -1.50 21.95 -6.68
N GLY A 15 -0.90 23.13 -6.53
CA GLY A 15 0.04 23.67 -7.52
C GLY A 15 -0.66 23.94 -8.86
N GLN A 16 -0.21 23.30 -9.94
CA GLN A 16 -0.85 23.38 -11.26
C GLN A 16 -1.94 22.31 -11.50
N TYR A 17 -2.11 21.37 -10.57
CA TYR A 17 -3.02 20.23 -10.72
C TYR A 17 -4.35 20.49 -10.03
N ARG A 18 -5.45 20.06 -10.65
CA ARG A 18 -6.78 20.08 -10.04
C ARG A 18 -6.98 18.80 -9.23
N PHE A 19 -7.81 18.86 -8.19
CA PHE A 19 -8.20 17.66 -7.44
C PHE A 19 -8.83 16.58 -8.33
N THR A 20 -9.50 16.98 -9.43
CA THR A 20 -10.04 16.06 -10.45
C THR A 20 -8.98 15.30 -11.22
N ASP A 21 -7.75 15.80 -11.26
CA ASP A 21 -6.64 15.17 -11.98
C ASP A 21 -5.96 14.11 -11.11
N VAL A 22 -6.29 14.05 -9.81
CA VAL A 22 -5.78 13.04 -8.88
C VAL A 22 -6.45 11.69 -9.16
N PRO A 23 -5.69 10.64 -9.50
CA PRO A 23 -6.29 9.34 -9.78
C PRO A 23 -6.91 8.76 -8.51
N LYS A 24 -8.07 8.12 -8.64
CA LYS A 24 -8.80 7.59 -7.49
C LYS A 24 -8.02 6.48 -6.78
N LEU A 25 -7.90 6.59 -5.46
CA LEU A 25 -7.44 5.47 -4.62
C LEU A 25 -8.57 4.44 -4.50
N LYS A 26 -8.37 3.25 -5.05
CA LYS A 26 -9.37 2.16 -5.08
C LYS A 26 -9.32 1.32 -3.81
N ALA A 27 -8.12 1.01 -3.33
CA ALA A 27 -7.90 0.22 -2.12
C ALA A 27 -6.54 0.51 -1.50
N ILE A 28 -6.42 0.21 -0.21
CA ILE A 28 -5.15 0.05 0.49
C ILE A 28 -5.13 -1.36 1.05
N PHE A 29 -4.03 -2.08 0.89
CA PHE A 29 -3.86 -3.37 1.52
C PHE A 29 -2.51 -3.49 2.22
N TYR A 30 -2.50 -4.25 3.31
CA TYR A 30 -1.31 -4.62 4.05
C TYR A 30 -1.03 -6.10 3.78
N ALA A 31 0.21 -6.37 3.37
CA ALA A 31 0.70 -7.72 3.11
C ALA A 31 1.93 -8.01 3.98
N GLU A 32 2.08 -9.26 4.38
CA GLU A 32 3.25 -9.72 5.14
C GLU A 32 3.70 -11.10 4.64
N PHE A 33 4.91 -11.48 5.07
CA PHE A 33 5.42 -12.82 4.86
C PHE A 33 5.02 -13.73 6.03
N ASP A 34 4.09 -14.66 5.78
CA ASP A 34 3.79 -15.75 6.68
C ASP A 34 4.80 -16.89 6.48
N ILE A 35 5.25 -17.52 7.57
CA ILE A 35 6.31 -18.55 7.52
C ILE A 35 5.83 -19.83 6.83
N ASP A 36 4.56 -20.20 7.03
CA ASP A 36 3.99 -21.45 6.53
C ASP A 36 3.37 -21.27 5.15
N ILE A 37 2.75 -20.11 4.91
CA ILE A 37 1.96 -19.84 3.70
C ILE A 37 2.76 -19.01 2.68
N GLY A 38 3.74 -18.23 3.13
CA GLY A 38 4.48 -17.26 2.32
C GLY A 38 3.78 -15.89 2.27
N PRO A 39 3.97 -15.10 1.19
CA PRO A 39 3.35 -13.78 1.06
C PRO A 39 1.82 -13.85 1.09
N VAL A 40 1.20 -13.11 2.01
CA VAL A 40 -0.27 -13.04 2.17
C VAL A 40 -0.73 -11.60 2.37
N ILE A 41 -1.94 -11.29 1.88
CA ILE A 41 -2.64 -10.06 2.28
C ILE A 41 -3.34 -10.34 3.60
N ARG A 42 -3.00 -9.60 4.66
CA ARG A 42 -3.68 -9.70 5.96
C ARG A 42 -4.88 -8.78 6.06
N PHE A 43 -4.73 -7.56 5.55
CA PHE A 43 -5.77 -6.54 5.62
C PHE A 43 -5.93 -5.86 4.27
N GLN A 44 -7.16 -5.57 3.89
CA GLN A 44 -7.48 -4.80 2.70
C GLN A 44 -8.71 -3.94 2.97
N ILE A 45 -8.59 -2.65 2.67
CA ILE A 45 -9.66 -1.67 2.76
C ILE A 45 -9.95 -1.13 1.36
N PRO A 46 -11.22 -0.99 0.96
CA PRO A 46 -12.41 -1.25 1.77
C PRO A 46 -12.72 -2.76 1.90
N GLU A 47 -13.23 -3.20 3.07
CA GLU A 47 -13.42 -4.63 3.38
C GLU A 47 -14.54 -5.28 2.57
N ASP A 48 -15.53 -4.49 2.15
CA ASP A 48 -16.68 -4.92 1.36
C ASP A 48 -16.35 -5.11 -0.13
N GLN A 49 -15.21 -4.59 -0.59
CA GLN A 49 -14.78 -4.71 -1.99
C GLN A 49 -13.40 -5.35 -2.04
N THR A 50 -13.36 -6.65 -2.33
CA THR A 50 -12.09 -7.36 -2.58
C THR A 50 -11.50 -6.95 -3.93
N ILE A 51 -10.84 -5.78 -3.97
CA ILE A 51 -10.20 -5.23 -5.18
C ILE A 51 -9.05 -6.13 -5.64
N VAL A 52 -8.22 -6.58 -4.69
CA VAL A 52 -7.17 -7.57 -4.90
C VAL A 52 -7.58 -8.85 -4.18
N SER A 53 -7.99 -9.86 -4.95
CA SER A 53 -8.28 -11.20 -4.41
C SER A 53 -6.98 -11.97 -4.11
N PRO A 54 -7.00 -12.93 -3.18
CA PRO A 54 -5.83 -13.79 -2.90
C PRO A 54 -5.28 -14.49 -4.14
N GLU A 55 -6.16 -14.94 -5.05
CA GLU A 55 -5.76 -15.58 -6.31
C GLU A 55 -5.02 -14.61 -7.21
N ARG A 56 -5.52 -13.38 -7.35
CA ARG A 56 -4.83 -12.33 -8.11
C ARG A 56 -3.50 -11.96 -7.46
N PHE A 57 -3.49 -11.82 -6.13
CA PHE A 57 -2.29 -11.50 -5.38
C PHE A 57 -1.19 -12.52 -5.61
N SER A 58 -1.51 -13.82 -5.63
CA SER A 58 -0.53 -14.89 -5.86
C SER A 58 0.31 -14.70 -7.15
N ALA A 59 -0.25 -14.06 -8.17
CA ALA A 59 0.44 -13.82 -9.44
C ALA A 59 1.54 -12.75 -9.35
N PHE A 60 1.50 -11.87 -8.35
CA PHE A 60 2.45 -10.77 -8.19
C PHE A 60 2.98 -10.59 -6.77
N SER A 61 2.67 -11.52 -5.87
CA SER A 61 3.01 -11.45 -4.44
C SER A 61 4.52 -11.41 -4.20
N ALA A 62 5.31 -12.09 -5.02
CA ALA A 62 6.77 -12.07 -4.97
C ALA A 62 7.38 -10.69 -5.28
N ALA A 63 6.65 -9.79 -5.94
CA ALA A 63 7.06 -8.41 -6.14
C ALA A 63 6.60 -7.50 -4.99
N ILE A 64 5.51 -7.85 -4.31
CA ILE A 64 5.00 -7.11 -3.15
C ILE A 64 5.80 -7.41 -1.89
N ILE A 65 6.14 -8.67 -1.67
CA ILE A 65 6.99 -9.13 -0.59
C ILE A 65 8.24 -9.75 -1.23
N PRO A 66 9.20 -8.93 -1.69
CA PRO A 66 10.37 -9.42 -2.38
C PRO A 66 11.39 -10.01 -1.40
N LYS A 67 12.43 -10.62 -1.95
CA LYS A 67 13.58 -11.08 -1.17
C LYS A 67 14.41 -9.89 -0.67
N ASP A 68 15.22 -10.12 0.36
CA ASP A 68 16.06 -9.13 1.06
C ASP A 68 16.76 -8.10 0.17
N GLU A 69 17.30 -8.50 -0.98
CA GLU A 69 18.04 -7.62 -1.89
C GLU A 69 17.20 -6.49 -2.49
N MET A 70 15.87 -6.61 -2.46
CA MET A 70 14.92 -5.69 -3.06
C MET A 70 14.00 -5.00 -2.04
N LEU A 71 14.20 -5.25 -0.74
CA LEU A 71 13.48 -4.57 0.34
C LEU A 71 13.92 -3.10 0.44
N ASN A 72 13.09 -2.29 1.10
CA ASN A 72 13.30 -0.85 1.35
C ASN A 72 13.41 -0.01 0.07
N ARG A 73 12.71 -0.43 -0.99
CA ARG A 73 12.64 0.28 -2.27
C ARG A 73 11.20 0.41 -2.71
N LEU A 74 10.84 1.57 -3.26
CA LEU A 74 9.51 1.77 -3.83
C LEU A 74 9.27 0.79 -4.99
N ILE A 75 8.16 0.05 -4.92
CA ILE A 75 7.69 -0.84 -5.98
C ILE A 75 6.46 -0.25 -6.66
N LYS A 76 6.37 -0.44 -7.97
CA LYS A 76 5.24 0.01 -8.80
C LYS A 76 4.88 -1.06 -9.82
N LEU A 77 3.73 -1.69 -9.63
CA LEU A 77 3.19 -2.70 -10.53
C LEU A 77 2.07 -2.10 -11.36
N ASN A 78 2.19 -2.20 -12.69
CA ASN A 78 1.22 -1.67 -13.62
C ASN A 78 0.28 -2.78 -14.08
N PHE A 79 -1.02 -2.65 -13.78
CA PHE A 79 -2.06 -3.50 -14.34
C PHE A 79 -2.81 -2.75 -15.44
N ARG A 80 -3.83 -3.41 -16.00
CA ARG A 80 -4.68 -2.85 -17.06
C ARG A 80 -5.48 -1.65 -16.54
N ASP A 81 -6.18 -1.84 -15.43
CA ASP A 81 -7.19 -0.89 -14.93
C ASP A 81 -6.72 -0.11 -13.68
N TYR A 82 -5.65 -0.58 -13.04
CA TYR A 82 -5.07 0.04 -11.84
C TYR A 82 -3.55 -0.13 -11.78
N LYS A 83 -2.93 0.57 -10.85
CA LYS A 83 -1.51 0.45 -10.49
C LYS A 83 -1.43 0.14 -9.00
N VAL A 84 -0.50 -0.73 -8.62
CA VAL A 84 -0.19 -1.02 -7.21
C VAL A 84 1.15 -0.38 -6.89
N MET A 85 1.17 0.47 -5.87
CA MET A 85 2.38 1.10 -5.36
C MET A 85 2.62 0.61 -3.93
N GLY A 86 3.83 0.19 -3.62
CA GLY A 86 4.19 -0.33 -2.30
C GLY A 86 5.59 0.12 -1.89
N HIS A 87 5.90 0.00 -0.61
CA HIS A 87 7.26 0.15 -0.10
C HIS A 87 7.53 -1.00 0.86
N PRO A 88 8.00 -2.16 0.35
CA PRO A 88 8.26 -3.32 1.19
C PRO A 88 9.37 -3.02 2.20
N ILE A 89 9.10 -3.36 3.45
CA ILE A 89 10.00 -3.22 4.58
C ILE A 89 10.48 -4.59 5.01
N GLY A 90 11.79 -4.69 5.27
CA GLY A 90 12.40 -5.82 5.96
C GLY A 90 12.98 -5.37 7.28
N LEU A 91 12.28 -5.65 8.38
CA LEU A 91 12.71 -5.32 9.72
C LEU A 91 13.43 -6.54 10.32
N LYS A 92 14.73 -6.43 10.55
CA LYS A 92 15.52 -7.51 11.15
C LYS A 92 15.53 -7.34 12.66
N HIS A 93 15.10 -8.36 13.39
CA HIS A 93 15.21 -8.40 14.84
C HIS A 93 15.49 -9.84 15.28
N GLU A 94 16.70 -10.06 15.80
CA GLU A 94 17.28 -11.39 16.02
C GLU A 94 16.59 -12.18 17.14
N THR A 95 15.86 -11.50 18.03
CA THR A 95 15.40 -12.06 19.31
C THR A 95 13.88 -12.28 19.40
N TRP A 96 13.05 -11.54 18.65
CA TRP A 96 11.59 -11.60 18.79
C TRP A 96 10.83 -12.20 17.60
N TYR A 97 11.37 -12.15 16.38
CA TYR A 97 10.71 -12.79 15.25
C TYR A 97 11.22 -14.23 15.10
N GLY A 98 10.30 -15.20 14.93
CA GLY A 98 10.66 -16.62 14.76
C GLY A 98 11.61 -16.92 13.59
N ARG A 99 11.81 -15.95 12.69
CA ARG A 99 12.72 -16.01 11.55
C ARG A 99 13.84 -14.96 11.59
N GLY A 100 13.93 -14.17 12.66
CA GLY A 100 14.85 -13.05 12.81
C GLY A 100 14.51 -11.82 11.96
N GLN A 101 13.39 -11.84 11.22
CA GLN A 101 13.00 -10.77 10.32
C GLN A 101 11.49 -10.76 10.06
N LEU A 102 10.88 -9.57 10.18
CA LEU A 102 9.53 -9.26 9.76
C LEU A 102 9.57 -8.60 8.38
N ASN A 103 8.90 -9.21 7.40
CA ASN A 103 8.76 -8.65 6.07
C ASN A 103 7.30 -8.26 5.84
N PHE A 104 7.05 -6.97 5.63
CA PHE A 104 5.72 -6.46 5.38
C PHE A 104 5.72 -5.37 4.31
N ASN A 105 4.54 -5.04 3.81
CA ASN A 105 4.37 -3.99 2.84
C ASN A 105 2.95 -3.40 2.92
N ILE A 106 2.87 -2.08 2.95
CA ILE A 106 1.62 -1.35 2.73
C ILE A 106 1.54 -0.90 1.28
N CYS A 107 0.44 -1.25 0.62
CA CYS A 107 0.27 -1.06 -0.82
C CYS A 107 -0.99 -0.26 -1.14
N PHE A 108 -0.85 0.72 -2.02
CA PHE A 108 -1.92 1.56 -2.51
C PHE A 108 -2.30 1.10 -3.91
N VAL A 109 -3.59 0.85 -4.12
CA VAL A 109 -4.19 0.47 -5.39
C VAL A 109 -4.83 1.71 -5.99
N VAL A 110 -4.20 2.27 -7.01
CA VAL A 110 -4.58 3.55 -7.62
C VAL A 110 -5.13 3.31 -9.02
N ALA A 111 -6.23 3.97 -9.35
CA ALA A 111 -6.84 3.90 -10.67
C ALA A 111 -5.89 4.42 -11.75
N LYS A 112 -5.91 3.82 -12.94
CA LYS A 112 -5.07 4.27 -14.06
C LYS A 112 -5.72 5.39 -14.89
N GLU A 113 -6.39 6.31 -14.20
CA GLU A 113 -7.23 7.35 -14.78
C GLU A 113 -6.43 8.64 -15.09
N SER A 114 -5.23 8.79 -14.53
CA SER A 114 -4.40 10.00 -14.66
C SER A 114 -2.91 9.68 -14.64
N THR A 115 -2.09 10.57 -15.20
CA THR A 115 -0.62 10.50 -15.21
C THR A 115 0.04 11.03 -13.93
N ILE A 116 -0.72 11.61 -12.99
CA ILE A 116 -0.20 12.24 -11.77
C ILE A 116 -0.14 11.23 -10.61
N ASP A 117 -0.22 9.92 -10.88
CA ASP A 117 -0.19 8.89 -9.83
C ASP A 117 1.10 8.93 -8.98
N CYS A 118 2.18 9.53 -9.48
CA CYS A 118 3.43 9.72 -8.75
C CYS A 118 3.28 10.47 -7.41
N MET A 119 2.18 11.20 -7.20
CA MET A 119 1.87 11.86 -5.94
C MET A 119 1.64 10.90 -4.77
N TYR A 120 1.26 9.64 -5.04
CA TYR A 120 1.09 8.61 -4.01
C TYR A 120 2.41 7.98 -3.58
N GLU A 121 3.48 8.11 -4.36
CA GLU A 121 4.79 7.51 -4.06
C GLU A 121 5.38 7.96 -2.71
N PRO A 122 5.49 9.28 -2.41
CA PRO A 122 5.99 9.71 -1.11
C PRO A 122 5.03 9.35 0.03
N LEU A 123 3.73 9.22 -0.23
CA LEU A 123 2.76 8.80 0.78
C LEU A 123 2.99 7.35 1.19
N VAL A 124 3.12 6.44 0.22
CA VAL A 124 3.37 5.02 0.51
C VAL A 124 4.68 4.83 1.30
N GLN A 125 5.73 5.57 0.92
CA GLN A 125 7.01 5.57 1.66
C GLN A 125 6.81 6.06 3.11
N LYS A 126 6.12 7.19 3.29
CA LYS A 126 5.87 7.76 4.61
C LYS A 126 5.07 6.84 5.51
N PHE A 127 4.07 6.15 4.96
CA PHE A 127 3.29 5.15 5.71
C PHE A 127 4.14 3.94 6.11
N ALA A 128 5.02 3.47 5.22
CA ALA A 128 5.93 2.38 5.54
C ALA A 128 6.91 2.77 6.67
N GLU A 129 7.48 3.99 6.62
CA GLU A 129 8.30 4.54 7.71
C GLU A 129 7.54 4.59 9.04
N TYR A 130 6.29 5.10 9.04
CA TYR A 130 5.51 5.15 10.27
C TYR A 130 5.18 3.77 10.84
N LEU A 131 4.95 2.76 9.99
CA LEU A 131 4.75 1.40 10.47
C LEU A 131 6.02 0.83 11.11
N VAL A 132 7.20 1.18 10.60
CA VAL A 132 8.48 0.82 11.24
C VAL A 132 8.61 1.49 12.60
N ASP A 133 8.36 2.80 12.68
CA ASP A 133 8.46 3.55 13.95
C ASP A 133 7.48 2.98 14.99
N LEU A 134 6.26 2.63 14.58
CA LEU A 134 5.25 2.04 15.45
C LEU A 134 5.67 0.66 15.94
N GLU A 135 6.22 -0.19 15.08
CA GLU A 135 6.70 -1.52 15.48
C GLU A 135 7.84 -1.41 16.49
N MET A 136 8.86 -0.59 16.17
CA MET A 136 10.00 -0.35 17.05
C MET A 136 9.59 0.25 18.40
N THR A 137 8.62 1.17 18.40
CA THR A 137 8.10 1.75 19.65
C THR A 137 7.30 0.72 20.44
N ALA A 138 6.47 -0.11 19.81
CA ALA A 138 5.75 -1.16 20.52
C ALA A 138 6.73 -2.13 21.20
N GLU A 139 7.81 -2.50 20.51
CA GLU A 139 8.86 -3.37 21.04
C GLU A 139 9.59 -2.77 22.26
N GLU A 140 9.81 -1.46 22.32
CA GLU A 140 10.43 -0.79 23.49
C GLU A 140 9.60 -0.90 24.78
N TRP A 141 8.28 -1.09 24.67
CA TRP A 141 7.38 -1.12 25.83
C TRP A 141 7.10 -2.53 26.34
N ASP A 142 7.43 -3.55 25.54
CA ASP A 142 7.30 -4.97 25.89
C ASP A 142 8.60 -5.58 26.46
N ALA A 143 9.70 -4.80 26.51
CA ALA A 143 11.01 -5.17 27.05
C ALA A 143 11.23 -4.72 28.51
#